data_AF-A0A1K1W3H1-F1
#
_entry.id   AF-A0A1K1W3H1-F1
#
_cell.length_a   1.000
_cell.length_b   1.000
_cell.length_c   1.000
_cell.angle_alpha   90.00
_cell.angle_beta   90.00
_cell.angle_gamma   90.00
#
_symmetry.space_group_name_H-M   'P 1'
#
loop_
_entity.id
_entity.type
_entity.pdbx_description
1 polymer ?
#
loop_
_entity_poly.entity_id
_entity_poly.type
_entity_poly.pdbx_seq_one_letter_code
_entity_poly.pdbx_strand_id
1 'polypeptide(L)'
;MQQIFYPVILLQGWLGTAGFFLLQAGLLLVSLAAGYINAGQVYSAQALLMLLPFVYLWIGNQLLLQQDLQFLVSSVNAVNKPGGKLRLRLFQPLQQQLQLQMTDLQRQQQLLQQKLDEISHASGELEQSAVQVTRNAERQNEAASTAAAAVEELNVSILQVADLAETSRNTSQQTGDELASGHQALLTLADQIRNMAVQAQQTRGLIQKLLDSSGTINEVTATIRSLADQTNLLALNAAIEAARAGESGRGFAVVADEVRLLARHSMESASQIGQIIDDVQQHIKAATQQMNAFSHQAEQSAEGSDQVCRLLQQALQQTHQLTSQVVQVAASTLQQSQAAAEIALLAEQVREGQQGNLQAAGQARTIAHHLSELTGGQS
;
A
#
# COMPACT_ATOMS: atom_id res chain seq x y z
N MET A 1 62.10 -89.86 -5.06
CA MET A 1 62.70 -88.56 -5.43
C MET A 1 61.82 -87.37 -4.99
N GLN A 2 60.52 -87.33 -5.28
CA GLN A 2 59.66 -86.16 -4.97
C GLN A 2 59.41 -85.88 -3.47
N GLN A 3 59.41 -86.88 -2.59
CA GLN A 3 59.14 -86.64 -1.16
C GLN A 3 60.31 -86.01 -0.40
N ILE A 4 61.56 -86.24 -0.84
CA ILE A 4 62.74 -85.71 -0.16
C ILE A 4 62.81 -84.20 -0.40
N PHE A 5 62.69 -83.72 -1.64
CA PHE A 5 62.81 -82.30 -1.99
C PHE A 5 61.51 -81.47 -1.86
N TYR A 6 60.46 -82.01 -1.25
CA TYR A 6 59.20 -81.30 -0.98
C TYR A 6 59.36 -79.92 -0.26
N PRO A 7 60.21 -79.77 0.78
CA PRO A 7 60.42 -78.46 1.40
C PRO A 7 61.06 -77.43 0.46
N VAL A 8 61.82 -77.86 -0.55
CA VAL A 8 62.42 -76.96 -1.54
C VAL A 8 61.34 -76.37 -2.45
N ILE A 9 60.38 -77.19 -2.88
CA ILE A 9 59.24 -76.77 -3.71
C ILE A 9 58.36 -75.77 -2.94
N LEU A 10 58.12 -76.05 -1.66
CA LEU A 10 57.27 -75.21 -0.82
C LEU A 10 57.92 -73.85 -0.52
N LEU A 11 59.24 -73.83 -0.26
CA LEU A 11 60.03 -72.60 -0.11
C LEU A 11 60.03 -71.75 -1.39
N GLN A 12 60.21 -72.37 -2.57
CA GLN A 12 60.18 -71.66 -3.83
C GLN A 12 58.79 -71.09 -4.17
N GLY A 13 57.71 -71.78 -3.78
CA GLY A 13 56.33 -71.28 -3.93
C GLY A 13 56.02 -70.07 -3.04
N TRP A 14 56.64 -69.99 -1.85
CA TRP A 14 56.45 -68.87 -0.92
C TRP A 14 57.33 -67.65 -1.26
N LEU A 15 58.61 -67.85 -1.56
CA LEU A 15 59.56 -66.75 -1.78
C LEU A 15 59.65 -66.28 -3.24
N GLY A 16 59.10 -67.04 -4.20
CA GLY A 16 59.38 -66.85 -5.62
C GLY A 16 60.83 -67.20 -5.99
N THR A 17 61.12 -67.28 -7.29
CA THR A 17 62.44 -67.71 -7.80
C THR A 17 63.57 -66.77 -7.34
N ALA A 18 63.35 -65.45 -7.41
CA ALA A 18 64.33 -64.46 -6.98
C ALA A 18 64.59 -64.50 -5.46
N GLY A 19 63.55 -64.66 -4.64
CA GLY A 19 63.68 -64.77 -3.19
C GLY A 19 64.39 -66.05 -2.76
N PHE A 20 64.20 -67.15 -3.51
CA PHE A 20 64.89 -68.41 -3.27
C PHE A 20 66.41 -68.33 -3.55
N PHE A 21 66.83 -67.64 -4.63
CA PHE A 21 68.25 -67.40 -4.91
C PHE A 21 68.93 -66.52 -3.85
N LEU A 22 68.23 -65.51 -3.34
CA LEU A 22 68.73 -64.66 -2.25
C LEU A 22 68.94 -65.46 -0.97
N LEU A 23 68.03 -66.39 -0.66
CA LEU A 23 68.15 -67.26 0.51
C LEU A 23 69.35 -68.22 0.40
N GLN A 24 69.59 -68.79 -0.78
CA GLN A 24 70.79 -69.61 -1.04
C GLN A 24 72.10 -68.81 -0.92
N ALA A 25 72.15 -67.61 -1.49
CA ALA A 25 73.30 -66.72 -1.39
C ALA A 25 73.57 -66.31 0.07
N GLY A 26 72.51 -66.06 0.85
CA GLY A 26 72.58 -65.79 2.27
C GLY A 26 73.17 -66.97 3.06
N LEU A 27 72.69 -68.20 2.83
CA LEU A 27 73.23 -69.40 3.48
C LEU A 27 74.71 -69.66 3.13
N LEU A 28 75.10 -69.41 1.87
CA LEU A 28 76.50 -69.50 1.45
C LEU A 28 77.37 -68.45 2.17
N LEU A 29 76.89 -67.20 2.25
CA LEU A 29 77.62 -66.12 2.93
C LEU A 29 77.74 -66.37 4.44
N VAL A 30 76.68 -66.86 5.09
CA VAL A 30 76.70 -67.21 6.51
C VAL A 30 77.67 -68.35 6.78
N SER A 31 77.67 -69.39 5.94
CA SER A 31 78.59 -70.53 6.09
C SER A 31 80.06 -70.13 5.82
N LEU A 32 80.32 -69.27 4.82
CA LEU A 32 81.66 -68.71 4.56
C LEU A 32 82.13 -67.76 5.67
N ALA A 33 81.25 -66.89 6.16
CA ALA A 33 81.57 -65.96 7.25
C ALA A 33 81.83 -66.71 8.58
N ALA A 34 81.03 -67.73 8.89
CA ALA A 34 81.28 -68.60 10.05
C ALA A 34 82.61 -69.36 9.92
N GLY A 35 82.98 -69.78 8.71
CA GLY A 35 84.29 -70.36 8.42
C GLY A 35 85.45 -69.36 8.58
N TYR A 36 85.24 -68.08 8.23
CA TYR A 36 86.25 -67.03 8.32
C TYR A 36 86.48 -66.53 9.76
N ILE A 37 85.41 -66.41 10.57
CA ILE A 37 85.49 -65.94 11.96
C ILE A 37 86.20 -66.99 12.86
N ASN A 38 86.13 -68.27 12.53
CA ASN A 38 86.70 -69.38 13.31
C ASN A 38 88.10 -69.86 12.83
N ALA A 39 88.86 -69.03 12.13
CA ALA A 39 90.12 -69.38 11.44
C ALA A 39 91.32 -69.78 12.33
N GLY A 40 91.12 -70.15 13.60
CA GLY A 40 92.18 -70.33 14.59
C GLY A 40 92.57 -71.76 14.99
N GLN A 41 91.73 -72.79 14.81
CA GLN A 41 92.07 -74.17 15.19
C GLN A 41 91.38 -75.23 14.29
N VAL A 42 91.83 -76.48 14.39
CA VAL A 42 91.55 -77.61 13.49
C VAL A 42 90.04 -77.92 13.35
N TYR A 43 89.39 -77.40 12.30
CA TYR A 43 87.93 -77.47 12.06
C TYR A 43 87.53 -77.84 10.62
N SER A 44 88.23 -78.78 9.97
CA SER A 44 87.81 -79.23 8.63
C SER A 44 86.45 -79.95 8.61
N ALA A 45 86.08 -80.65 9.69
CA ALA A 45 84.83 -81.43 9.75
C ALA A 45 83.56 -80.59 10.02
N GLN A 46 83.65 -79.55 10.85
CA GLN A 46 82.48 -78.72 11.18
C GLN A 46 82.09 -77.77 10.04
N ALA A 47 83.07 -77.26 9.29
CA ALA A 47 82.82 -76.46 8.09
C ALA A 47 82.07 -77.26 7.00
N LEU A 48 82.39 -78.56 6.85
CA LEU A 48 81.68 -79.48 5.95
C LEU A 48 80.22 -79.69 6.35
N LEU A 49 79.93 -79.77 7.65
CA LEU A 49 78.57 -79.94 8.17
C LEU A 49 77.69 -78.72 7.92
N MET A 50 78.25 -77.50 7.98
CA MET A 50 77.51 -76.26 7.70
C MET A 50 77.18 -76.06 6.22
N LEU A 51 77.86 -76.77 5.31
CA LEU A 51 77.57 -76.71 3.87
C LEU A 51 76.43 -77.67 3.45
N LEU A 52 76.05 -78.64 4.28
CA LEU A 52 75.00 -79.61 3.95
C LEU A 52 73.64 -78.98 3.58
N PRO A 53 73.12 -77.97 4.29
CA PRO A 53 71.85 -77.33 3.92
C PRO A 53 71.94 -76.58 2.59
N PHE A 54 73.09 -75.93 2.33
CA PHE A 54 73.33 -75.25 1.06
C PHE A 54 73.39 -76.26 -0.09
N VAL A 55 74.15 -77.33 0.06
CA VAL A 55 74.26 -78.39 -0.95
C VAL A 55 72.90 -79.07 -1.18
N TYR A 56 72.11 -79.28 -0.13
CA TYR A 56 70.77 -79.84 -0.23
C TYR A 56 69.82 -78.94 -1.03
N LEU A 57 69.80 -77.64 -0.75
CA LEU A 57 69.02 -76.66 -1.52
C LEU A 57 69.57 -76.53 -2.96
N TRP A 58 70.88 -76.58 -3.14
CA TRP A 58 71.53 -76.48 -4.46
C TRP A 58 71.20 -77.66 -5.35
N ILE A 59 71.29 -78.89 -4.82
CA ILE A 59 70.89 -80.12 -5.52
C ILE A 59 69.38 -80.13 -5.77
N GLY A 60 68.56 -79.71 -4.80
CA GLY A 60 67.11 -79.60 -4.97
C GLY A 60 66.73 -78.61 -6.07
N ASN A 61 67.42 -77.47 -6.14
CA ASN A 61 67.24 -76.48 -7.20
C ASN A 61 67.71 -77.01 -8.57
N GLN A 62 68.86 -77.69 -8.64
CA GLN A 62 69.33 -78.33 -9.88
C GLN A 62 68.38 -79.40 -10.40
N LEU A 63 67.80 -80.20 -9.51
CA LEU A 63 66.80 -81.22 -9.87
C LEU A 63 65.47 -80.59 -10.32
N LEU A 64 65.02 -79.50 -9.67
CA LEU A 64 63.85 -78.74 -10.11
C LEU A 64 64.08 -78.08 -11.46
N LEU A 65 65.22 -77.43 -11.66
CA LEU A 65 65.59 -76.84 -12.95
C LEU A 65 65.70 -77.92 -14.02
N GLN A 66 66.22 -79.12 -13.70
CA GLN A 66 66.21 -80.23 -14.64
C GLN A 66 64.80 -80.74 -14.94
N GLN A 67 63.86 -80.73 -13.99
CA GLN A 67 62.46 -81.05 -14.24
C GLN A 67 61.78 -79.98 -15.12
N ASP A 68 61.99 -78.70 -14.83
CA ASP A 68 61.44 -77.59 -15.62
C ASP A 68 62.09 -77.50 -17.00
N LEU A 69 63.40 -77.77 -17.11
CA LEU A 69 64.10 -77.89 -18.39
C LEU A 69 63.71 -79.14 -19.13
N GLN A 70 63.45 -80.28 -18.49
CA GLN A 70 62.90 -81.46 -19.16
C GLN A 70 61.45 -81.25 -19.56
N PHE A 71 60.66 -80.48 -18.81
CA PHE A 71 59.32 -80.06 -19.19
C PHE A 71 59.38 -79.11 -20.40
N LEU A 72 60.29 -78.14 -20.40
CA LEU A 72 60.57 -77.24 -21.54
C LEU A 72 61.19 -77.97 -22.74
N VAL A 73 62.11 -78.91 -22.55
CA VAL A 73 62.79 -79.69 -23.60
C VAL A 73 61.88 -80.80 -24.13
N SER A 74 60.99 -81.39 -23.34
CA SER A 74 59.95 -82.29 -23.84
C SER A 74 58.85 -81.53 -24.57
N SER A 75 58.50 -80.32 -24.12
CA SER A 75 57.59 -79.43 -24.86
C SER A 75 58.22 -78.80 -26.10
N VAL A 76 59.55 -78.61 -26.14
CA VAL A 76 60.34 -78.19 -27.32
C VAL A 76 60.66 -79.38 -28.26
N ASN A 77 60.92 -80.58 -27.76
CA ASN A 77 61.07 -81.77 -28.62
C ASN A 77 59.72 -82.24 -29.18
N ALA A 78 58.60 -81.87 -28.54
CA ALA A 78 57.26 -81.97 -29.12
C ALA A 78 57.00 -80.91 -30.23
N VAL A 79 57.87 -79.91 -30.42
CA VAL A 79 57.82 -78.94 -31.54
C VAL A 79 58.29 -79.57 -32.86
N ASN A 80 59.00 -80.70 -32.83
CA ASN A 80 59.52 -81.35 -34.04
C ASN A 80 58.58 -82.39 -34.68
N LYS A 81 57.28 -82.36 -34.35
CA LYS A 81 56.24 -83.16 -35.02
C LYS A 81 55.30 -82.23 -35.83
N PRO A 82 55.08 -82.48 -37.13
CA PRO A 82 54.18 -81.66 -37.93
C PRO A 82 52.74 -81.96 -37.49
N GLY A 83 52.13 -81.04 -36.71
CA GLY A 83 50.77 -81.27 -36.19
C GLY A 83 50.28 -80.26 -35.14
N GLY A 84 50.22 -78.98 -35.51
CA GLY A 84 49.18 -77.97 -35.19
C GLY A 84 48.36 -77.92 -33.88
N LYS A 85 48.67 -78.62 -32.77
CA LYS A 85 47.80 -78.63 -31.56
C LYS A 85 48.39 -77.99 -30.29
N LEU A 86 49.71 -77.82 -30.17
CA LEU A 86 50.32 -77.20 -28.98
C LEU A 86 50.42 -75.66 -29.03
N ARG A 87 50.42 -75.04 -30.23
CA ARG A 87 50.28 -73.58 -30.35
C ARG A 87 48.97 -73.06 -29.73
N LEU A 88 47.91 -73.87 -29.69
CA LEU A 88 46.65 -73.44 -29.09
C LEU A 88 46.64 -73.42 -27.55
N ARG A 89 47.39 -74.30 -26.86
CA ARG A 89 47.30 -74.40 -25.39
C ARG A 89 48.14 -73.37 -24.61
N LEU A 90 49.29 -72.95 -25.15
CA LEU A 90 50.14 -71.93 -24.52
C LEU A 90 49.62 -70.50 -24.73
N PHE A 91 48.89 -70.24 -25.82
CA PHE A 91 48.31 -68.92 -26.11
C PHE A 91 46.87 -68.76 -25.58
N GLN A 92 46.19 -69.83 -25.19
CA GLN A 92 44.80 -69.81 -24.72
C GLN A 92 44.56 -68.89 -23.50
N PRO A 93 45.34 -68.97 -22.39
CA PRO A 93 45.10 -68.11 -21.22
C PRO A 93 45.43 -66.64 -21.50
N LEU A 94 46.48 -66.37 -22.30
CA LEU A 94 46.83 -65.01 -22.74
C LEU A 94 45.76 -64.41 -23.68
N GLN A 95 45.23 -65.22 -24.61
CA GLN A 95 44.10 -64.82 -25.47
C GLN A 95 42.84 -64.55 -24.66
N GLN A 96 42.52 -65.37 -23.66
CA GLN A 96 41.38 -65.14 -22.77
C GLN A 96 41.57 -63.86 -21.94
N GLN A 97 42.76 -63.61 -21.40
CA GLN A 97 43.03 -62.40 -20.63
C GLN A 97 43.00 -61.13 -21.49
N LEU A 98 43.53 -61.19 -22.72
CA LEU A 98 43.44 -60.09 -23.68
C LEU A 98 42.00 -59.87 -24.15
N GLN A 99 41.20 -60.93 -24.34
CA GLN A 99 39.77 -60.83 -24.64
C GLN A 99 38.98 -60.21 -23.48
N LEU A 100 39.29 -60.56 -22.23
CA LEU A 100 38.69 -59.95 -21.05
C LEU A 100 39.05 -58.46 -20.93
N GLN A 101 40.31 -58.08 -21.18
CA GLN A 101 40.71 -56.66 -21.19
C GLN A 101 40.07 -55.88 -22.35
N MET A 102 39.98 -56.46 -23.54
CA MET A 102 39.31 -55.83 -24.68
C MET A 102 37.82 -55.65 -24.45
N THR A 103 37.15 -56.63 -23.84
CA THR A 103 35.73 -56.51 -23.47
C THR A 103 35.49 -55.53 -22.34
N ASP A 104 36.39 -55.44 -21.36
CA ASP A 104 36.35 -54.41 -20.31
C ASP A 104 36.58 -53.00 -20.89
N LEU A 105 37.55 -52.84 -21.78
CA LEU A 105 37.83 -51.57 -22.46
C LEU A 105 36.65 -51.15 -23.35
N GLN A 106 36.04 -52.08 -24.09
CA GLN A 106 34.81 -51.83 -24.85
C GLN A 106 33.66 -51.40 -23.93
N ARG A 107 33.50 -52.04 -22.76
CA ARG A 107 32.49 -51.67 -21.77
C ARG A 107 32.74 -50.27 -21.19
N GLN A 108 34.00 -49.94 -20.89
CA GLN A 108 34.40 -48.61 -20.42
C GLN A 108 34.15 -47.54 -21.49
N GLN A 109 34.47 -47.82 -22.75
CA GLN A 109 34.16 -46.92 -23.88
C GLN A 109 32.65 -46.70 -24.03
N GLN A 110 31.86 -47.78 -23.96
CA GLN A 110 30.40 -47.68 -24.05
C GLN A 110 29.81 -46.87 -22.88
N LEU A 111 30.32 -47.08 -21.66
CA LEU A 111 29.91 -46.31 -20.49
C LEU A 111 30.31 -44.82 -20.63
N LEU A 112 31.50 -44.54 -21.15
CA LEU A 112 31.96 -43.18 -21.40
C LEU A 112 31.08 -42.49 -22.44
N GLN A 113 30.75 -43.16 -23.55
CA GLN A 113 29.82 -42.64 -24.56
C GLN A 113 28.45 -42.33 -23.95
N GLN A 114 27.87 -43.25 -23.17
CA GLN A 114 26.61 -43.00 -22.47
C GLN A 114 26.68 -41.78 -21.55
N LYS A 115 27.81 -41.58 -20.85
CA LYS A 115 28.02 -40.41 -20.00
C LYS A 115 28.18 -39.11 -20.79
N LEU A 116 28.84 -39.15 -21.94
CA LEU A 116 28.97 -37.99 -22.84
C LEU A 116 27.61 -37.61 -23.44
N ASP A 117 26.79 -38.58 -23.84
CA ASP A 117 25.43 -38.36 -24.33
C ASP A 117 24.56 -37.73 -23.23
N GLU A 118 24.67 -38.22 -21.98
CA GLU A 118 23.96 -37.66 -20.82
C GLU A 118 24.41 -36.21 -20.52
N ILE A 119 25.71 -35.91 -20.61
CA ILE A 119 26.24 -34.54 -20.46
C ILE A 119 25.75 -33.64 -21.60
N SER A 120 25.74 -34.12 -22.84
CA SER A 120 25.27 -33.37 -24.02
C SER A 120 23.78 -33.00 -23.86
N HIS A 121 22.96 -33.98 -23.45
CA HIS A 121 21.55 -33.73 -23.14
C HIS A 121 21.36 -32.72 -22.01
N ALA A 122 22.06 -32.90 -20.88
CA ALA A 122 21.99 -31.97 -19.74
C ALA A 122 22.46 -30.56 -20.11
N SER A 123 23.44 -30.44 -21.00
CA SER A 123 23.93 -29.16 -21.53
C SER A 123 22.85 -28.47 -22.37
N GLY A 124 22.17 -29.22 -23.24
CA GLY A 124 21.04 -28.69 -24.02
C GLY A 124 19.88 -28.19 -23.13
N GLU A 125 19.54 -28.95 -22.08
CA GLU A 125 18.52 -28.51 -21.10
C GLU A 125 18.96 -27.27 -20.30
N LEU A 126 20.25 -27.19 -19.95
CA LEU A 126 20.83 -26.04 -19.26
C LEU A 126 20.80 -24.78 -20.14
N GLU A 127 21.14 -24.91 -21.43
CA GLU A 127 21.05 -23.81 -22.40
C GLU A 127 19.61 -23.33 -22.55
N GLN A 128 18.65 -24.25 -22.72
CA GLN A 128 17.24 -23.90 -22.82
C GLN A 128 16.74 -23.19 -21.55
N SER A 129 17.14 -23.68 -20.37
CA SER A 129 16.82 -23.07 -19.08
C SER A 129 17.42 -21.66 -18.96
N ALA A 130 18.67 -21.47 -19.37
CA ALA A 130 19.32 -20.16 -19.41
C ALA A 130 18.57 -19.17 -20.32
N VAL A 131 18.17 -19.60 -21.53
CA VAL A 131 17.37 -18.77 -22.45
C VAL A 131 16.03 -18.38 -21.80
N GLN A 132 15.39 -19.31 -21.09
CA GLN A 132 14.13 -19.03 -20.41
C GLN A 132 14.32 -18.03 -19.26
N VAL A 133 15.38 -18.15 -18.46
CA VAL A 133 15.72 -17.20 -17.39
C VAL A 133 15.98 -15.82 -17.97
N THR A 134 16.74 -15.70 -19.06
CA THR A 134 16.99 -14.42 -19.75
C THR A 134 15.69 -13.74 -20.17
N ARG A 135 14.80 -14.47 -20.87
CA ARG A 135 13.49 -13.91 -21.29
C ARG A 135 12.63 -13.49 -20.11
N ASN A 136 12.63 -14.27 -19.03
CA ASN A 136 11.88 -13.92 -17.83
C ASN A 136 12.45 -12.67 -17.14
N ALA A 137 13.77 -12.54 -17.10
CA ALA A 137 14.45 -11.39 -16.52
C ALA A 137 14.22 -10.11 -17.32
N GLU A 138 14.26 -10.18 -18.66
CA GLU A 138 13.93 -9.06 -19.55
C GLU A 138 12.49 -8.57 -19.33
N ARG A 139 11.52 -9.51 -19.25
CA ARG A 139 10.11 -9.17 -18.97
C ARG A 139 9.91 -8.56 -17.58
N GLN A 140 10.59 -9.08 -16.56
CA GLN A 140 10.51 -8.53 -15.20
C GLN A 140 11.15 -7.14 -15.14
N ASN A 141 12.22 -6.90 -15.88
CA ASN A 141 12.85 -5.58 -16.00
C ASN A 141 11.92 -4.54 -16.67
N GLU A 142 11.23 -4.92 -17.75
CA GLU A 142 10.23 -4.08 -18.41
C GLU A 142 9.04 -3.78 -17.47
N ALA A 143 8.54 -4.80 -16.76
CA ALA A 143 7.47 -4.62 -15.77
C ALA A 143 7.90 -3.69 -14.61
N ALA A 144 9.14 -3.84 -14.11
CA ALA A 144 9.69 -2.96 -13.08
C ALA A 144 9.85 -1.51 -13.57
N SER A 145 10.31 -1.30 -14.81
CA SER A 145 10.39 0.03 -15.41
C SER A 145 9.01 0.68 -15.57
N THR A 146 7.99 -0.11 -15.96
CA THR A 146 6.61 0.37 -16.09
C THR A 146 6.04 0.72 -14.71
N ALA A 147 6.30 -0.11 -13.69
CA ALA A 147 5.89 0.17 -12.32
C ALA A 147 6.54 1.46 -11.78
N ALA A 148 7.84 1.67 -12.02
CA ALA A 148 8.53 2.89 -11.62
C ALA A 148 7.93 4.16 -12.28
N ALA A 149 7.61 4.09 -13.58
CA ALA A 149 6.95 5.20 -14.28
C ALA A 149 5.55 5.48 -13.71
N ALA A 150 4.76 4.43 -13.43
CA ALA A 150 3.44 4.57 -12.81
C ALA A 150 3.53 5.17 -11.39
N VAL A 151 4.57 4.83 -10.62
CA VAL A 151 4.81 5.45 -9.31
C VAL A 151 5.11 6.94 -9.42
N GLU A 152 5.87 7.36 -10.43
CA GLU A 152 6.15 8.78 -10.65
C GLU A 152 4.87 9.57 -10.98
N GLU A 153 4.00 9.03 -11.85
CA GLU A 153 2.68 9.62 -12.10
C GLU A 153 1.80 9.64 -10.85
N LEU A 154 1.80 8.56 -10.06
CA LEU A 154 1.09 8.51 -8.78
C LEU A 154 1.59 9.59 -7.83
N ASN A 155 2.90 9.84 -7.77
CA ASN A 155 3.47 10.85 -6.89
C ASN A 155 3.02 12.27 -7.29
N VAL A 156 2.94 12.57 -8.59
CA VAL A 156 2.35 13.82 -9.09
C VAL A 156 0.89 13.95 -8.67
N SER A 157 0.10 12.88 -8.80
CA SER A 157 -1.31 12.89 -8.39
C SER A 157 -1.47 13.09 -6.88
N ILE A 158 -0.63 12.45 -6.06
CA ILE A 158 -0.60 12.60 -4.60
C ILE A 158 -0.33 14.05 -4.20
N LEU A 159 0.64 14.72 -4.84
CA LEU A 159 0.92 16.14 -4.59
C LEU A 159 -0.26 17.04 -4.96
N GLN A 160 -0.94 16.76 -6.07
CA GLN A 160 -2.14 17.50 -6.47
C GLN A 160 -3.29 17.32 -5.47
N VAL A 161 -3.51 16.10 -4.98
CA VAL A 161 -4.54 15.82 -3.96
C VAL A 161 -4.20 16.50 -2.64
N ALA A 162 -2.92 16.56 -2.26
CA ALA A 162 -2.48 17.26 -1.06
C ALA A 162 -2.76 18.77 -1.14
N ASP A 163 -2.42 19.42 -2.26
CA ASP A 163 -2.71 20.84 -2.51
C ASP A 163 -4.22 21.11 -2.52
N LEU A 164 -5.01 20.24 -3.15
CA LEU A 164 -6.47 20.34 -3.15
C LEU A 164 -7.06 20.20 -1.74
N ALA A 165 -6.51 19.30 -0.92
CA ALA A 165 -6.92 19.15 0.47
C ALA A 165 -6.59 20.42 1.28
N GLU A 166 -5.40 21.00 1.12
CA GLU A 166 -5.03 22.23 1.81
C GLU A 166 -5.93 23.42 1.43
N THR A 167 -6.12 23.64 0.13
CA THR A 167 -7.01 24.70 -0.38
C THR A 167 -8.47 24.49 0.05
N SER A 168 -8.96 23.26 0.04
CA SER A 168 -10.30 22.91 0.55
C SER A 168 -10.44 23.17 2.05
N ARG A 169 -9.38 22.90 2.83
CA ARG A 169 -9.34 23.18 4.28
C ARG A 169 -9.45 24.68 4.54
N ASN A 170 -8.64 25.48 3.86
CA ASN A 170 -8.64 26.93 3.99
C ASN A 170 -10.00 27.54 3.58
N THR A 171 -10.55 27.07 2.46
CA THR A 171 -11.89 27.50 1.99
C THR A 171 -12.98 27.14 3.00
N SER A 172 -12.96 25.93 3.56
CA SER A 172 -13.92 25.50 4.57
C SER A 172 -13.82 26.34 5.85
N GLN A 173 -12.61 26.67 6.30
CA GLN A 173 -12.41 27.56 7.45
C GLN A 173 -12.99 28.95 7.20
N GLN A 174 -12.66 29.56 6.06
CA GLN A 174 -13.19 30.87 5.69
C GLN A 174 -14.72 30.86 5.59
N THR A 175 -15.31 29.84 4.96
CA THR A 175 -16.76 29.67 4.89
C THR A 175 -17.37 29.53 6.30
N GLY A 176 -16.69 28.82 7.21
CA GLY A 176 -17.12 28.71 8.61
C GLY A 176 -17.19 30.07 9.31
N ASP A 177 -16.17 30.91 9.13
CA ASP A 177 -16.11 32.26 9.71
C ASP A 177 -17.19 33.18 9.11
N GLU A 178 -17.40 33.12 7.80
CA GLU A 178 -18.46 33.87 7.10
C GLU A 178 -19.86 33.46 7.58
N LEU A 179 -20.11 32.15 7.73
CA LEU A 179 -21.38 31.64 8.28
C LEU A 179 -21.59 32.07 9.73
N ALA A 180 -20.56 32.04 10.57
CA ALA A 180 -20.64 32.48 11.95
C ALA A 180 -20.97 33.98 12.05
N SER A 181 -20.32 34.81 11.23
CA SER A 181 -20.60 36.23 11.13
C SER A 181 -22.02 36.50 10.64
N GLY A 182 -22.47 35.80 9.59
CA GLY A 182 -23.84 35.89 9.07
C GLY A 182 -24.90 35.48 10.10
N HIS A 183 -24.63 34.44 10.88
CA HIS A 183 -25.51 34.00 11.97
C HIS A 183 -25.65 35.09 13.05
N GLN A 184 -24.54 35.72 13.46
CA GLN A 184 -24.57 36.80 14.44
C GLN A 184 -25.31 38.04 13.92
N ALA A 185 -25.14 38.38 12.64
CA ALA A 185 -25.87 39.48 12.00
C ALA A 185 -27.39 39.24 11.99
N LEU A 186 -27.82 38.00 11.70
CA LEU A 186 -29.24 37.65 11.72
C LEU A 186 -29.85 37.61 13.11
N LEU A 187 -29.12 37.17 14.14
CA LEU A 187 -29.58 37.28 15.53
C LEU A 187 -29.83 38.75 15.90
N THR A 188 -28.93 39.63 15.50
CA THR A 188 -29.06 41.08 15.71
C THR A 188 -30.27 41.64 14.96
N LEU A 189 -30.47 41.24 13.71
CA LEU A 189 -31.64 41.63 12.92
C LEU A 189 -32.96 41.16 13.55
N ALA A 190 -33.02 39.90 14.01
CA ALA A 190 -34.19 39.35 14.66
C ALA A 190 -34.55 40.14 15.93
N ASP A 191 -33.56 40.54 16.73
CA ASP A 191 -33.77 41.38 17.91
C ASP A 191 -34.28 42.79 17.53
N GLN A 192 -33.70 43.41 16.51
CA GLN A 192 -34.17 44.71 16.00
C GLN A 192 -35.63 44.64 15.53
N ILE A 193 -36.02 43.58 14.82
CA ILE A 193 -37.40 43.37 14.38
C ILE A 193 -38.35 43.19 15.56
N ARG A 194 -37.96 42.41 16.59
CA ARG A 194 -38.75 42.27 17.83
C ARG A 194 -38.93 43.62 18.53
N ASN A 195 -37.88 44.44 18.59
CA ASN A 195 -37.95 45.79 19.14
C ASN A 195 -38.90 46.69 18.33
N MET A 196 -38.91 46.59 16.99
CA MET A 196 -39.86 47.31 16.14
C MET A 196 -41.31 46.90 16.42
N ALA A 197 -41.58 45.60 16.64
CA ALA A 197 -42.92 45.13 17.02
C ALA A 197 -43.38 45.71 18.37
N VAL A 198 -42.47 45.78 19.35
CA VAL A 198 -42.75 46.42 20.65
C VAL A 198 -43.06 47.92 20.48
N GLN A 199 -42.29 48.63 19.67
CA GLN A 199 -42.52 50.06 19.39
C GLN A 199 -43.86 50.30 18.67
N ALA A 200 -44.25 49.42 17.75
CA ALA A 200 -45.55 49.47 17.09
C ALA A 200 -46.70 49.29 18.10
N GLN A 201 -46.56 48.35 19.03
CA GLN A 201 -47.52 48.12 20.11
C GLN A 201 -47.66 49.34 21.03
N GLN A 202 -46.54 49.98 21.39
CA GLN A 202 -46.55 51.22 22.17
C GLN A 202 -47.24 52.37 21.42
N THR A 203 -46.93 52.51 20.12
CA THR A 203 -47.55 53.52 19.24
C THR A 203 -49.07 53.31 19.15
N ARG A 204 -49.52 52.06 19.00
CA ARG A 204 -50.94 51.70 19.04
C ARG A 204 -51.62 52.14 20.34
N GLY A 205 -50.93 51.97 21.48
CA GLY A 205 -51.43 52.45 22.78
C GLY A 205 -51.59 53.98 22.84
N LEU A 206 -50.69 54.75 22.21
CA LEU A 206 -50.82 56.21 22.11
C LEU A 206 -51.98 56.61 21.19
N ILE A 207 -52.14 55.93 20.05
CA ILE A 207 -53.24 56.15 19.12
C ILE A 207 -54.59 55.87 19.78
N GLN A 208 -54.68 54.83 20.62
CA GLN A 208 -55.91 54.54 21.38
C GLN A 208 -56.26 55.69 22.34
N LYS A 209 -55.28 56.23 23.07
CA LYS A 209 -55.52 57.40 23.95
C LYS A 209 -55.98 58.63 23.17
N LEU A 210 -55.47 58.81 21.95
CA LEU A 210 -55.91 59.88 21.06
C LEU A 210 -57.37 59.66 20.61
N LEU A 211 -57.74 58.42 20.28
CA LEU A 211 -59.13 58.06 19.95
C LEU A 211 -60.09 58.40 21.10
N ASP A 212 -59.73 58.01 22.32
CA ASP A 212 -60.53 58.26 23.52
C ASP A 212 -60.68 59.78 23.75
N SER A 213 -59.59 60.53 23.62
CA SER A 213 -59.58 62.01 23.76
C SER A 213 -60.44 62.70 22.71
N SER A 214 -60.35 62.27 21.44
CA SER A 214 -61.21 62.76 20.36
C SER A 214 -62.69 62.43 20.60
N GLY A 215 -63.00 61.29 21.20
CA GLY A 215 -64.35 60.95 21.66
C GLY A 215 -64.89 61.97 22.67
N THR A 216 -64.10 62.27 23.71
CA THR A 216 -64.47 63.28 24.72
C THR A 216 -64.67 64.67 24.10
N ILE A 217 -63.82 65.09 23.16
CA ILE A 217 -63.99 66.38 22.48
C ILE A 217 -65.30 66.41 21.68
N ASN A 218 -65.67 65.30 21.04
CA ASN A 218 -66.93 65.22 20.30
C ASN A 218 -68.15 65.39 21.22
N GLU A 219 -68.13 64.74 22.40
CA GLU A 219 -69.18 64.90 23.42
C GLU A 219 -69.30 66.35 23.94
N VAL A 220 -68.16 67.00 24.21
CA VAL A 220 -68.13 68.41 24.62
C VAL A 220 -68.67 69.31 23.49
N THR A 221 -68.29 69.05 22.25
CA THR A 221 -68.74 69.83 21.08
C THR A 221 -70.24 69.68 20.85
N ALA A 222 -70.79 68.47 21.03
CA ALA A 222 -72.23 68.22 21.00
C ALA A 222 -72.98 68.98 22.10
N THR A 223 -72.38 69.05 23.30
CA THR A 223 -72.92 69.84 24.43
C THR A 223 -72.93 71.33 24.11
N ILE A 224 -71.85 71.88 23.55
CA ILE A 224 -71.77 73.30 23.13
C ILE A 224 -72.84 73.60 22.07
N ARG A 225 -73.02 72.72 21.09
CA ARG A 225 -74.07 72.87 20.08
C ARG A 225 -75.46 72.91 20.71
N SER A 226 -75.74 72.02 21.67
CA SER A 226 -77.02 72.01 22.39
C SER A 226 -77.23 73.28 23.21
N LEU A 227 -76.21 73.78 23.91
CA LEU A 227 -76.27 75.04 24.66
C LEU A 227 -76.49 76.25 23.74
N ALA A 228 -75.83 76.29 22.59
CA ALA A 228 -75.99 77.34 21.61
C ALA A 228 -77.40 77.33 20.99
N ASP A 229 -77.98 76.15 20.73
CA ASP A 229 -79.37 76.04 20.26
C ASP A 229 -80.39 76.50 21.32
N GLN A 230 -80.20 76.11 22.58
CA GLN A 230 -81.00 76.62 23.70
C GLN A 230 -80.89 78.14 23.85
N THR A 231 -79.67 78.68 23.72
CA THR A 231 -79.43 80.13 23.81
C THR A 231 -80.10 80.87 22.66
N ASN A 232 -80.06 80.31 21.45
CA ASN A 232 -80.75 80.85 20.27
C ASN A 232 -82.28 80.88 20.48
N LEU A 233 -82.86 79.83 21.07
CA LEU A 233 -84.29 79.80 21.42
C LEU A 233 -84.65 80.80 22.52
N LEU A 234 -83.82 80.93 23.56
CA LEU A 234 -84.02 81.93 24.62
C LEU A 234 -83.95 83.36 24.08
N ALA A 235 -82.96 83.65 23.22
CA ALA A 235 -82.80 84.94 22.58
C ALA A 235 -83.97 85.27 21.65
N LEU A 236 -84.50 84.27 20.92
CA LEU A 236 -85.70 84.43 20.11
C LEU A 236 -86.92 84.81 20.96
N ASN A 237 -87.15 84.12 22.07
CA ASN A 237 -88.24 84.43 22.99
C ASN A 237 -88.09 85.84 23.58
N ALA A 238 -86.87 86.25 23.92
CA ALA A 238 -86.57 87.60 24.41
C ALA A 238 -86.82 88.67 23.35
N ALA A 239 -86.44 88.43 22.09
CA ALA A 239 -86.71 89.34 20.98
C ALA A 239 -88.21 89.51 20.71
N ILE A 240 -88.99 88.42 20.81
CA ILE A 240 -90.45 88.45 20.69
C ILE A 240 -91.07 89.31 21.81
N GLU A 241 -90.65 89.12 23.06
CA GLU A 241 -91.21 89.87 24.19
C GLU A 241 -90.78 91.34 24.17
N ALA A 242 -89.55 91.63 23.72
CA ALA A 242 -89.07 92.99 23.51
C ALA A 242 -89.86 93.72 22.41
N ALA A 243 -90.22 93.04 21.31
CA ALA A 243 -91.10 93.59 20.29
C ALA A 243 -92.52 93.85 20.83
N ARG A 244 -93.00 93.00 21.74
CA ARG A 244 -94.31 93.12 22.39
C ARG A 244 -94.41 94.33 23.33
N ALA A 245 -93.30 94.72 23.96
CA ALA A 245 -93.19 95.91 24.82
C ALA A 245 -93.12 97.25 24.05
N GLY A 246 -93.07 97.23 22.71
CA GLY A 246 -93.07 98.43 21.87
C GLY A 246 -91.82 99.30 22.07
N GLU A 247 -91.99 100.63 22.15
CA GLU A 247 -90.89 101.60 22.30
C GLU A 247 -90.05 101.37 23.57
N SER A 248 -90.64 100.86 24.65
CA SER A 248 -89.92 100.56 25.91
C SER A 248 -88.98 99.35 25.79
N GLY A 249 -89.19 98.48 24.80
CA GLY A 249 -88.41 97.25 24.57
C GLY A 249 -87.28 97.37 23.54
N ARG A 250 -87.14 98.52 22.85
CA ARG A 250 -86.18 98.69 21.74
C ARG A 250 -84.73 98.32 22.09
N GLY A 251 -84.25 98.74 23.27
CA GLY A 251 -82.89 98.41 23.72
C GLY A 251 -82.70 96.91 23.97
N PHE A 252 -83.71 96.24 24.55
CA PHE A 252 -83.70 94.80 24.78
C PHE A 252 -83.78 94.00 23.49
N ALA A 253 -84.53 94.47 22.49
CA ALA A 253 -84.64 93.81 21.19
C ALA A 253 -83.27 93.73 20.48
N VAL A 254 -82.48 94.81 20.51
CA VAL A 254 -81.12 94.83 19.92
C VAL A 254 -80.20 93.83 20.62
N VAL A 255 -80.23 93.77 21.95
CA VAL A 255 -79.43 92.80 22.71
C VAL A 255 -79.86 91.37 22.41
N ALA A 256 -81.17 91.10 22.32
CA ALA A 256 -81.69 89.78 22.01
C ALA A 256 -81.29 89.31 20.60
N ASP A 257 -81.33 90.19 19.60
CA ASP A 257 -80.86 89.87 18.25
C ASP A 257 -79.34 89.61 18.20
N GLU A 258 -78.53 90.35 18.95
CA GLU A 258 -77.08 90.14 19.05
C GLU A 258 -76.76 88.80 19.72
N VAL A 259 -77.44 88.46 20.83
CA VAL A 259 -77.30 87.15 21.49
C VAL A 259 -77.72 86.02 20.55
N ARG A 260 -78.79 86.21 19.77
CA ARG A 260 -79.23 85.23 18.77
C ARG A 260 -78.18 85.00 17.68
N LEU A 261 -77.53 86.07 17.21
CA LEU A 261 -76.45 86.00 16.23
C LEU A 261 -75.24 85.24 16.79
N LEU A 262 -74.81 85.56 18.02
CA LEU A 262 -73.72 84.86 18.72
C LEU A 262 -74.03 83.37 18.92
N ALA A 263 -75.27 83.04 19.27
CA ALA A 263 -75.72 81.67 19.44
C ALA A 263 -75.65 80.88 18.12
N ARG A 264 -76.13 81.46 17.00
CA ARG A 264 -75.98 80.84 15.68
C ARG A 264 -74.52 80.63 15.29
N HIS A 265 -73.67 81.64 15.50
CA HIS A 265 -72.24 81.54 15.20
C HIS A 265 -71.54 80.46 16.05
N SER A 266 -71.96 80.31 17.31
CA SER A 266 -71.48 79.24 18.21
C SER A 266 -71.92 77.85 17.73
N MET A 267 -73.17 77.68 17.27
CA MET A 267 -73.63 76.41 16.68
C MET A 267 -72.84 76.05 15.42
N GLU A 268 -72.59 77.02 14.55
CA GLU A 268 -71.85 76.82 13.30
C GLU A 268 -70.40 76.43 13.59
N SER A 269 -69.75 77.13 14.52
CA SER A 269 -68.40 76.80 15.00
C SER A 269 -68.34 75.39 15.62
N ALA A 270 -69.31 75.04 16.47
CA ALA A 270 -69.41 73.69 17.04
C ALA A 270 -69.61 72.61 15.96
N SER A 271 -70.39 72.90 14.92
CA SER A 271 -70.57 71.98 13.79
C SER A 271 -69.27 71.77 13.00
N GLN A 272 -68.50 72.83 12.77
CA GLN A 272 -67.19 72.75 12.11
C GLN A 272 -66.18 71.96 12.95
N ILE A 273 -66.14 72.20 14.27
CA ILE A 273 -65.30 71.41 15.19
C ILE A 273 -65.68 69.94 15.13
N GLY A 274 -66.98 69.60 15.15
CA GLY A 274 -67.46 68.22 15.03
C GLY A 274 -66.96 67.52 13.76
N GLN A 275 -67.03 68.20 12.61
CA GLN A 275 -66.51 67.68 11.34
C GLN A 275 -65.00 67.42 11.38
N ILE A 276 -64.22 68.32 11.96
CA ILE A 276 -62.76 68.15 12.13
C ILE A 276 -62.47 66.95 13.04
N ILE A 277 -63.23 66.77 14.12
CA ILE A 277 -63.05 65.65 15.04
C ILE A 277 -63.41 64.32 14.38
N ASP A 278 -64.48 64.27 13.58
CA ASP A 278 -64.85 63.08 12.82
C ASP A 278 -63.75 62.67 11.83
N ASP A 279 -63.14 63.65 11.13
CA ASP A 279 -62.02 63.43 10.21
C ASP A 279 -60.77 62.92 10.95
N VAL A 280 -60.43 63.52 12.09
CA VAL A 280 -59.35 63.06 12.98
C VAL A 280 -59.61 61.61 13.44
N GLN A 281 -60.83 61.25 13.82
CA GLN A 281 -61.17 59.88 14.21
C GLN A 281 -61.01 58.89 13.04
N GLN A 282 -61.32 59.29 11.81
CA GLN A 282 -61.07 58.44 10.63
C GLN A 282 -59.57 58.21 10.42
N HIS A 283 -58.75 59.25 10.51
CA HIS A 283 -57.29 59.12 10.44
C HIS A 283 -56.71 58.24 11.55
N ILE A 284 -57.23 58.33 12.77
CA ILE A 284 -56.84 57.48 13.91
C ILE A 284 -57.16 56.01 13.64
N LYS A 285 -58.35 55.70 13.09
CA LYS A 285 -58.73 54.32 12.72
C LYS A 285 -57.79 53.76 11.65
N ALA A 286 -57.48 54.55 10.62
CA ALA A 286 -56.54 54.15 9.58
C ALA A 286 -55.13 53.90 10.15
N ALA A 287 -54.63 54.79 11.02
CA ALA A 287 -53.34 54.61 11.68
C ALA A 287 -53.29 53.35 12.55
N THR A 288 -54.40 53.03 13.24
CA THR A 288 -54.51 51.80 14.05
C THR A 288 -54.42 50.54 13.19
N GLN A 289 -55.13 50.52 12.04
CA GLN A 289 -55.05 49.40 11.09
C GLN A 289 -53.63 49.21 10.56
N GLN A 290 -52.96 50.32 10.20
CA GLN A 290 -51.58 50.28 9.71
C GLN A 290 -50.61 49.74 10.77
N MET A 291 -50.77 50.14 12.04
CA MET A 291 -49.94 49.66 13.15
C MET A 291 -50.16 48.16 13.43
N ASN A 292 -51.40 47.67 13.32
CA ASN A 292 -51.66 46.24 13.45
C ASN A 292 -51.01 45.43 12.32
N ALA A 293 -51.12 45.89 11.07
CA ALA A 293 -50.47 45.26 9.93
C ALA A 293 -48.94 45.26 10.09
N PHE A 294 -48.36 46.37 10.54
CA PHE A 294 -46.92 46.47 10.80
C PHE A 294 -46.45 45.53 11.92
N SER A 295 -47.18 45.43 13.03
CA SER A 295 -46.86 44.48 14.11
C SER A 295 -46.87 43.03 13.61
N HIS A 296 -47.88 42.66 12.83
CA HIS A 296 -47.98 41.30 12.28
C HIS A 296 -46.84 41.00 11.28
N GLN A 297 -46.51 41.97 10.43
CA GLN A 297 -45.39 41.83 9.49
C GLN A 297 -44.04 41.69 10.22
N ALA A 298 -43.84 42.44 11.30
CA ALA A 298 -42.63 42.34 12.12
C ALA A 298 -42.52 40.95 12.79
N GLU A 299 -43.61 40.41 13.33
CA GLU A 299 -43.64 39.05 13.90
C GLU A 299 -43.25 37.99 12.86
N GLN A 300 -43.86 38.03 11.67
CA GLN A 300 -43.51 37.11 10.57
C GLN A 300 -42.04 37.25 10.13
N SER A 301 -41.52 38.48 10.07
CA SER A 301 -40.11 38.72 9.73
C SER A 301 -39.15 38.21 10.81
N ALA A 302 -39.54 38.26 12.09
CA ALA A 302 -38.76 37.68 13.18
C ALA A 302 -38.74 36.14 13.10
N GLU A 303 -39.88 35.51 12.83
CA GLU A 303 -39.97 34.06 12.62
C GLU A 303 -39.11 33.60 11.42
N GLY A 304 -39.19 34.34 10.31
CA GLY A 304 -38.35 34.10 9.13
C GLY A 304 -36.86 34.22 9.44
N SER A 305 -36.47 35.22 10.22
CA SER A 305 -35.07 35.41 10.65
C SER A 305 -34.59 34.24 11.52
N ASP A 306 -35.41 33.78 12.48
CA ASP A 306 -35.10 32.60 13.30
C ASP A 306 -34.96 31.32 12.46
N GLN A 307 -35.74 31.17 11.39
CA GLN A 307 -35.59 30.04 10.46
C GLN A 307 -34.26 30.10 9.71
N VAL A 308 -33.84 31.27 9.23
CA VAL A 308 -32.53 31.42 8.55
C VAL A 308 -31.38 31.17 9.53
N CYS A 309 -31.49 31.62 10.79
CA CYS A 309 -30.51 31.29 11.84
C CYS A 309 -30.31 29.78 11.99
N ARG A 310 -31.39 28.99 12.03
CA ARG A 310 -31.30 27.52 12.10
C ARG A 310 -30.61 26.91 10.88
N LEU A 311 -30.89 27.42 9.68
CA LEU A 311 -30.23 26.96 8.45
C LEU A 311 -28.73 27.27 8.43
N LEU A 312 -28.34 28.46 8.89
CA LEU A 312 -26.92 28.83 9.01
C LEU A 312 -26.19 27.97 10.04
N GLN A 313 -26.84 27.66 11.17
CA GLN A 313 -26.27 26.77 12.17
C GLN A 313 -26.04 25.36 11.61
N GLN A 314 -26.97 24.84 10.81
CA GLN A 314 -26.80 23.56 10.10
C GLN A 314 -25.66 23.63 9.08
N ALA A 315 -25.57 24.70 8.29
CA ALA A 315 -24.49 24.90 7.35
C ALA A 315 -23.12 24.95 8.06
N LEU A 316 -23.03 25.62 9.21
CA LEU A 316 -21.82 25.69 10.01
C LEU A 316 -21.38 24.30 10.54
N GLN A 317 -22.34 23.47 10.96
CA GLN A 317 -22.06 22.07 11.32
C GLN A 317 -21.55 21.25 10.13
N GLN A 318 -22.15 21.41 8.95
CA GLN A 318 -21.71 20.74 7.73
C GLN A 318 -20.30 21.17 7.32
N THR A 319 -19.97 22.46 7.45
CA THR A 319 -18.63 22.99 7.17
C THR A 319 -17.57 22.43 8.14
N HIS A 320 -17.91 22.25 9.41
CA HIS A 320 -17.03 21.55 10.36
C HIS A 320 -16.81 20.08 9.98
N GLN A 321 -17.87 19.37 9.58
CA GLN A 321 -17.74 18.00 9.11
C GLN A 321 -16.86 17.91 7.86
N LEU A 322 -17.04 18.82 6.89
CA LEU A 322 -16.21 18.91 5.69
C LEU A 322 -14.74 19.15 6.05
N THR A 323 -14.47 20.06 6.98
CA THR A 323 -13.10 20.32 7.47
C THR A 323 -12.47 19.05 8.04
N SER A 324 -13.22 18.27 8.82
CA SER A 324 -12.74 16.99 9.36
C SER A 324 -12.47 15.95 8.27
N GLN A 325 -13.32 15.88 7.25
CA GLN A 325 -13.12 14.96 6.11
C GLN A 325 -11.88 15.34 5.32
N VAL A 326 -11.63 16.63 5.11
CA VAL A 326 -10.43 17.12 4.42
C VAL A 326 -9.15 16.75 5.19
N VAL A 327 -9.16 16.84 6.53
CA VAL A 327 -8.05 16.36 7.37
C VAL A 327 -7.80 14.85 7.18
N GLN A 328 -8.86 14.06 7.07
CA GLN A 328 -8.75 12.61 6.82
C GLN A 328 -8.21 12.30 5.41
N VAL A 329 -8.59 13.09 4.41
CA VAL A 329 -8.03 12.99 3.05
C VAL A 329 -6.54 13.29 3.10
N ALA A 330 -6.11 14.39 3.73
CA ALA A 330 -4.69 14.74 3.85
C ALA A 330 -3.87 13.62 4.53
N ALA A 331 -4.41 13.01 5.59
CA ALA A 331 -3.78 11.87 6.24
C ALA A 331 -3.65 10.66 5.30
N SER A 332 -4.71 10.32 4.56
CA SER A 332 -4.70 9.23 3.57
C SER A 332 -3.69 9.51 2.45
N THR A 333 -3.58 10.75 1.98
CA THR A 333 -2.62 11.17 0.96
C THR A 333 -1.18 11.00 1.44
N LEU A 334 -0.89 11.30 2.71
CA LEU A 334 0.42 11.06 3.31
C LEU A 334 0.77 9.56 3.37
N GLN A 335 -0.21 8.71 3.70
CA GLN A 335 -0.02 7.25 3.66
C GLN A 335 0.20 6.73 2.22
N GLN A 336 -0.53 7.27 1.25
CA GLN A 336 -0.32 6.94 -0.17
C GLN A 336 1.08 7.33 -0.65
N SER A 337 1.61 8.48 -0.21
CA SER A 337 2.98 8.91 -0.52
C SER A 337 4.02 7.91 0.00
N GLN A 338 3.85 7.42 1.23
CA GLN A 338 4.74 6.40 1.80
C GLN A 338 4.67 5.08 1.02
N ALA A 339 3.45 4.62 0.70
CA ALA A 339 3.27 3.40 -0.09
C ALA A 339 3.86 3.52 -1.50
N ALA A 340 3.72 4.67 -2.16
CA ALA A 340 4.32 4.93 -3.45
C ALA A 340 5.86 4.86 -3.38
N ALA A 341 6.47 5.46 -2.35
CA ALA A 341 7.92 5.39 -2.13
C ALA A 341 8.41 3.94 -1.91
N GLU A 342 7.65 3.12 -1.18
CA GLU A 342 7.96 1.69 -1.01
C GLU A 342 7.88 0.92 -2.34
N ILE A 343 6.88 1.19 -3.18
CA ILE A 343 6.75 0.54 -4.49
C ILE A 343 7.91 0.93 -5.41
N ALA A 344 8.32 2.21 -5.42
CA ALA A 344 9.50 2.65 -6.17
C ALA A 344 10.76 1.89 -5.74
N LEU A 345 10.96 1.73 -4.43
CA LEU A 345 12.10 0.98 -3.89
C LEU A 345 12.05 -0.49 -4.32
N LEU A 346 10.88 -1.13 -4.24
CA LEU A 346 10.69 -2.52 -4.66
C LEU A 346 10.94 -2.70 -6.17
N ALA A 347 10.50 -1.76 -7.00
CA ALA A 347 10.75 -1.78 -8.44
C ALA A 347 12.25 -1.73 -8.75
N GLU A 348 13.01 -0.88 -8.04
CA GLU A 348 14.47 -0.81 -8.17
C GLU A 348 15.14 -2.11 -7.73
N GLN A 349 14.75 -2.69 -6.59
CA GLN A 349 15.28 -3.97 -6.12
C GLN A 349 15.02 -5.12 -7.10
N VAL A 350 13.84 -5.17 -7.73
CA VAL A 350 13.54 -6.15 -8.78
C VAL A 350 14.48 -5.96 -9.96
N ARG A 351 14.73 -4.71 -10.37
CA ARG A 351 15.63 -4.36 -11.47
C ARG A 351 17.06 -4.82 -11.21
N GLU A 352 17.59 -4.54 -10.03
CA GLU A 352 18.91 -5.00 -9.59
C GLU A 352 18.99 -6.55 -9.58
N GLY A 353 17.97 -7.21 -9.06
CA GLY A 353 17.88 -8.68 -9.06
C GLY A 353 17.86 -9.28 -10.47
N GLN A 354 17.20 -8.63 -11.44
CA GLN A 354 17.20 -9.09 -12.83
C GLN A 354 18.56 -9.01 -13.49
N GLN A 355 19.37 -8.00 -13.15
CA GLN A 355 20.74 -7.93 -13.66
C GLN A 355 21.57 -9.13 -13.22
N GLY A 356 21.42 -9.57 -11.96
CA GLY A 356 22.04 -10.80 -11.46
C GLY A 356 21.55 -12.06 -12.19
N ASN A 357 20.24 -12.17 -12.45
CA ASN A 357 19.67 -13.28 -13.20
C ASN A 357 20.20 -13.35 -14.64
N LEU A 358 20.31 -12.21 -15.32
CA LEU A 358 20.87 -12.13 -16.68
C LEU A 358 22.35 -12.56 -16.71
N GLN A 359 23.13 -12.16 -15.70
CA GLN A 359 24.52 -12.59 -15.58
C GLN A 359 24.63 -14.11 -15.35
N ALA A 360 23.83 -14.65 -14.42
CA ALA A 360 23.80 -16.08 -14.13
C ALA A 360 23.36 -16.92 -15.33
N ALA A 361 22.32 -16.48 -16.05
CA ALA A 361 21.88 -17.11 -17.30
C ALA A 361 22.96 -17.05 -18.39
N GLY A 362 23.64 -15.92 -18.53
CA GLY A 362 24.79 -15.78 -19.44
C GLY A 362 25.90 -16.79 -19.15
N GLN A 363 26.28 -16.94 -17.87
CA GLN A 363 27.26 -17.93 -17.42
C GLN A 363 26.79 -19.36 -17.67
N ALA A 364 25.54 -19.69 -17.33
CA ALA A 364 24.96 -21.02 -17.55
C ALA A 364 24.98 -21.40 -19.03
N ARG A 365 24.66 -20.46 -19.92
CA ARG A 365 24.74 -20.66 -21.38
C ARG A 365 26.19 -20.90 -21.84
N THR A 366 27.15 -20.14 -21.34
CA THR A 366 28.57 -20.36 -21.66
C THR A 366 29.06 -21.74 -21.20
N ILE A 367 28.66 -22.17 -20.00
CA ILE A 367 28.99 -23.51 -19.47
C ILE A 367 28.34 -24.61 -20.34
N ALA A 368 27.06 -24.47 -20.66
CA ALA A 368 26.34 -25.41 -21.52
C ALA A 368 26.99 -25.54 -22.91
N HIS A 369 27.35 -24.42 -23.53
CA HIS A 369 28.05 -24.40 -24.81
C HIS A 369 29.40 -25.14 -24.73
N HIS A 370 30.19 -24.85 -23.69
CA HIS A 370 31.48 -25.50 -23.51
C HIS A 370 31.36 -27.02 -23.27
N LEU A 371 30.39 -27.46 -22.47
CA LEU A 371 30.12 -28.88 -22.26
C LEU A 371 29.66 -29.56 -23.56
N SER A 372 28.80 -28.90 -24.34
CA SER A 372 28.35 -29.38 -25.65
C SER A 372 29.54 -29.56 -26.61
N GLU A 373 30.46 -28.59 -26.68
CA GLU A 373 31.70 -28.70 -27.48
C GLU A 373 32.59 -29.86 -27.03
N LEU A 374 32.77 -30.06 -25.71
CA LEU A 374 33.56 -31.16 -25.15
C LEU A 374 32.95 -32.54 -25.47
N THR A 375 31.62 -32.64 -25.52
CA THR A 375 30.90 -33.88 -25.84
C THR A 375 30.74 -34.13 -27.34
N GLY A 376 30.63 -33.07 -28.15
CA GLY A 376 30.42 -33.12 -29.60
C GLY A 376 31.70 -33.12 -30.43
N GLY A 377 32.86 -32.82 -29.83
CA GLY A 377 34.15 -32.72 -30.51
C GLY A 377 34.81 -34.06 -30.93
N GLN A 378 34.08 -35.17 -31.01
CA GLN A 378 34.62 -36.47 -31.44
C GLN A 378 33.77 -37.16 -32.54
N SER A 379 33.28 -36.41 -33.52
CA SER A 379 32.81 -36.97 -34.79
C SER A 379 33.65 -36.48 -35.96
#